data_AF-A0A9N7QK62-F1
#
_entry.id   AF-A0A9N7QK62-F1
#
_cell.length_a   1.000
_cell.length_b   1.000
_cell.length_c   1.000
_cell.angle_alpha   90.00
_cell.angle_beta   90.00
_cell.angle_gamma   90.00
#
_symmetry.space_group_name_H-M   'P 1'
#
loop_
_entity.id
_entity.type
_entity.pdbx_description
1 polymer ?
#
loop_
_entity_poly.entity_id
_entity_poly.type
_entity_poly.pdbx_seq_one_letter_code
_entity_poly.pdbx_strand_id
1 'polypeptide(L)'
;MGEEVKRTTYDRAHRREYRRKLQLCVDVVETMLAQSGFDDDEALTGMEIECNLVDGDYQPAMSNRYVLDAIADPAYQSELGAFNIEFNVPPRPLPGDTGLQLEKEVRASLNAAEQKANSGGAHIVMIGILPTLMPRHFAQDWMSESTRYSALNDSIFDARGEDIPINISGPEPLSWRAASIAPESACTSLQLHLQVSPDDFAPNWNAAQMLAGPQLALGANSPYFFGHQLWAETRIEVFTQSTDTRPEELKTQGGAPPGVVRGTVDHLDP
;
A
#
# COMPACT_ATOMS: atom_id res chain seq x y z
N MET A 1 6.71 -5.83 7.07
CA MET A 1 5.38 -6.31 6.66
C MET A 1 4.62 -7.04 7.78
N GLY A 2 3.28 -6.99 7.74
CA GLY A 2 2.40 -7.42 8.83
C GLY A 2 2.29 -8.95 9.02
N GLU A 3 2.28 -9.41 10.27
CA GLU A 3 2.16 -10.84 10.60
C GLU A 3 0.80 -11.44 10.22
N GLU A 4 0.80 -12.72 9.83
CA GLU A 4 -0.43 -13.50 9.60
C GLU A 4 -1.30 -13.54 10.85
N VAL A 5 -2.60 -13.31 10.65
CA VAL A 5 -3.56 -13.23 11.75
C VAL A 5 -4.16 -14.61 11.99
N LYS A 6 -4.08 -15.08 13.23
CA LYS A 6 -4.57 -16.42 13.62
C LYS A 6 -6.10 -16.55 13.70
N ARG A 7 -6.84 -15.44 13.67
CA ARG A 7 -8.31 -15.37 13.88
C ARG A 7 -8.94 -14.22 13.09
N THR A 8 -10.13 -14.46 12.56
CA THR A 8 -10.90 -13.47 11.77
C THR A 8 -11.99 -12.76 12.58
N THR A 9 -12.32 -13.21 13.80
CA THR A 9 -13.41 -12.64 14.61
C THR A 9 -12.93 -12.12 15.97
N TYR A 10 -13.40 -10.91 16.33
CA TYR A 10 -13.00 -10.21 17.55
C TYR A 10 -14.21 -9.77 18.38
N ASP A 11 -14.34 -10.35 19.58
CA ASP A 11 -15.38 -10.01 20.54
C ASP A 11 -15.10 -8.70 21.32
N ARG A 12 -16.01 -8.33 22.23
CA ARG A 12 -15.88 -7.13 23.06
C ARG A 12 -14.67 -7.18 24.00
N ALA A 13 -14.26 -8.35 24.47
CA ALA A 13 -13.10 -8.50 25.34
C ALA A 13 -11.80 -8.28 24.55
N HIS A 14 -11.70 -8.85 23.34
CA HIS A 14 -10.60 -8.60 22.42
C HIS A 14 -10.48 -7.12 22.06
N ARG A 15 -11.60 -6.43 21.79
CA ARG A 15 -11.58 -4.98 21.50
C ARG A 15 -11.12 -4.14 22.70
N ARG A 16 -11.48 -4.51 23.93
CA ARG A 16 -10.97 -3.84 25.15
C ARG A 16 -9.47 -4.07 25.33
N GLU A 17 -9.03 -5.30 25.15
CA GLU A 17 -7.61 -5.66 25.28
C GLU A 17 -6.76 -4.97 24.20
N TYR A 18 -7.26 -4.88 22.96
CA TYR A 18 -6.63 -4.11 21.89
C TYR A 18 -6.40 -2.65 22.30
N ARG A 19 -7.43 -1.97 22.81
CA ARG A 19 -7.30 -0.57 23.28
C ARG A 19 -6.29 -0.44 24.42
N ARG A 20 -6.31 -1.37 25.37
CA ARG A 20 -5.35 -1.40 26.49
C ARG A 20 -3.92 -1.55 25.97
N LYS A 21 -3.68 -2.46 25.04
CA LYS A 21 -2.37 -2.67 24.41
C LYS A 21 -1.93 -1.48 23.58
N LEU A 22 -2.85 -0.88 22.81
CA LEU A 22 -2.56 0.32 22.03
C LEU A 22 -2.09 1.47 22.94
N GLN A 23 -2.80 1.72 24.04
CA GLN A 23 -2.38 2.71 25.03
C GLN A 23 -1.01 2.37 25.61
N LEU A 24 -0.79 1.11 26.01
CA LEU A 24 0.51 0.65 26.52
C LEU A 24 1.64 0.88 25.51
N CYS A 25 1.41 0.61 24.21
CA CYS A 25 2.40 0.87 23.17
C CYS A 25 2.72 2.37 23.06
N VAL A 26 1.72 3.25 23.15
CA VAL A 26 1.93 4.70 23.16
C VAL A 26 2.75 5.12 24.38
N ASP A 27 2.40 4.64 25.57
CA ASP A 27 3.13 4.96 26.82
C ASP A 27 4.60 4.48 26.76
N VAL A 28 4.84 3.30 26.15
CA VAL A 28 6.19 2.76 25.94
C VAL A 28 6.98 3.63 24.95
N VAL A 29 6.37 4.04 23.83
CA VAL A 29 7.02 4.93 22.85
C VAL A 29 7.37 6.27 23.50
N GLU A 30 6.46 6.87 24.26
CA GLU A 30 6.73 8.11 25.01
C GLU A 30 7.93 7.93 25.96
N THR A 31 7.99 6.81 26.68
CA THR A 31 9.12 6.48 27.56
C THR A 31 10.42 6.33 26.78
N MET A 32 10.41 5.63 25.64
CA MET A 32 11.60 5.43 24.79
C MET A 32 12.12 6.75 24.21
N LEU A 33 11.21 7.66 23.83
CA LEU A 33 11.55 9.00 23.35
C LEU A 33 12.20 9.83 24.46
N ALA A 34 11.68 9.74 25.69
CA ALA A 34 12.22 10.49 26.83
C ALA A 34 13.56 9.94 27.37
N GLN A 35 13.84 8.66 27.16
CA GLN A 35 14.99 7.95 27.75
C GLN A 35 16.06 7.53 26.73
N SER A 36 15.96 8.00 25.48
CA SER A 36 16.92 7.80 24.39
C SER A 36 17.21 6.32 24.09
N GLY A 37 16.18 5.59 23.65
CA GLY A 37 16.26 4.17 23.30
C GLY A 37 16.36 3.85 21.81
N PHE A 38 16.76 4.80 20.95
CA PHE A 38 16.81 4.61 19.50
C PHE A 38 18.24 4.57 18.99
N ASP A 39 18.49 3.71 18.01
CA ASP A 39 19.72 3.69 17.22
C ASP A 39 19.57 4.71 16.08
N ASP A 40 20.27 5.84 16.17
CA ASP A 40 20.17 6.96 15.23
C ASP A 40 21.55 7.42 14.69
N ASP A 41 22.59 6.61 14.87
CA ASP A 41 23.97 6.94 14.47
C ASP A 41 24.14 7.04 12.94
N GLU A 42 23.40 6.24 12.16
CA GLU A 42 23.43 6.26 10.69
C GLU A 42 22.03 6.13 10.08
N ALA A 43 21.58 7.15 9.35
CA ALA A 43 20.27 7.13 8.67
C ALA A 43 20.25 6.08 7.55
N LEU A 44 19.38 5.08 7.70
CA LEU A 44 19.11 4.08 6.68
C LEU A 44 17.96 4.50 5.77
N THR A 45 18.05 4.08 4.51
CA THR A 45 16.96 4.17 3.54
C THR A 45 16.51 2.78 3.15
N GLY A 46 15.21 2.50 3.30
CA GLY A 46 14.54 1.32 2.77
C GLY A 46 13.73 1.66 1.52
N MET A 47 13.42 0.65 0.72
CA MET A 47 12.59 0.80 -0.47
C MET A 47 11.71 -0.42 -0.66
N GLU A 48 10.45 -0.20 -0.99
CA GLU A 48 9.48 -1.25 -1.33
C GLU A 48 8.93 -0.98 -2.73
N ILE A 49 8.88 -2.01 -3.57
CA ILE A 49 8.40 -1.92 -4.95
C ILE A 49 7.31 -2.98 -5.15
N GLU A 50 6.08 -2.53 -5.37
CA GLU A 50 4.99 -3.41 -5.75
C GLU A 50 4.93 -3.55 -7.27
N CYS A 51 4.72 -4.78 -7.73
CA CYS A 51 4.64 -5.11 -9.14
C CYS A 51 3.35 -5.88 -9.42
N ASN A 52 2.86 -5.75 -10.64
CA ASN A 52 1.77 -6.57 -11.16
C ASN A 52 2.32 -7.75 -11.94
N LEU A 53 1.54 -8.83 -11.99
CA LEU A 53 1.80 -10.02 -12.79
C LEU A 53 0.81 -10.07 -13.94
N VAL A 54 1.32 -10.34 -15.14
CA VAL A 54 0.51 -10.52 -16.35
C VAL A 54 0.89 -11.77 -17.12
N ASP A 55 -0.03 -12.32 -17.90
CA ASP A 55 0.24 -13.43 -18.82
C ASP A 55 0.83 -12.95 -20.16
N GLY A 56 1.03 -13.88 -21.10
CA GLY A 56 1.55 -13.57 -22.44
C GLY A 56 0.67 -12.67 -23.30
N ASP A 57 -0.62 -12.51 -22.96
CA ASP A 57 -1.57 -11.59 -23.60
C ASP A 57 -1.72 -10.27 -22.80
N TYR A 58 -0.83 -10.04 -21.82
CA TYR A 58 -0.84 -8.91 -20.90
C TYR A 58 -2.15 -8.78 -20.09
N GLN A 59 -2.87 -9.89 -19.87
CA GLN A 59 -3.97 -9.93 -18.92
C GLN A 59 -3.43 -10.18 -17.49
N PRO A 60 -4.10 -9.69 -16.43
CA PRO A 60 -3.66 -9.94 -15.06
C PRO A 60 -3.57 -11.44 -14.76
N ALA A 61 -2.44 -11.88 -14.19
CA ALA A 61 -2.18 -13.27 -13.88
C ALA A 61 -2.28 -13.54 -12.37
N MET A 62 -3.33 -14.24 -11.93
CA MET A 62 -3.58 -14.62 -10.53
C MET A 62 -2.64 -15.75 -10.07
N SER A 63 -1.34 -15.48 -10.07
CA SER A 63 -0.29 -16.49 -9.98
C SER A 63 0.83 -16.13 -9.00
N ASN A 64 0.64 -15.12 -8.14
CA ASN A 64 1.70 -14.63 -7.27
C ASN A 64 2.32 -15.71 -6.38
N ARG A 65 1.53 -16.64 -5.83
CA ARG A 65 2.05 -17.78 -5.07
C ARG A 65 3.08 -18.58 -5.87
N TYR A 66 2.75 -18.95 -7.10
CA TYR A 66 3.64 -19.74 -7.96
C TYR A 66 4.86 -18.93 -8.40
N VAL A 67 4.69 -17.63 -8.67
CA VAL A 67 5.80 -16.73 -9.00
C VAL A 67 6.75 -16.56 -7.82
N LEU A 68 6.22 -16.35 -6.61
CA LEU A 68 7.01 -16.23 -5.38
C LEU A 68 7.76 -17.53 -5.04
N ASP A 69 7.10 -18.68 -5.19
CA ASP A 69 7.74 -20.00 -5.02
C ASP A 69 8.88 -20.20 -6.03
N ALA A 70 8.72 -19.74 -7.27
CA ALA A 70 9.77 -19.80 -8.28
C ALA A 70 10.92 -18.82 -7.97
N ILE A 71 10.60 -17.59 -7.53
CA ILE A 71 11.58 -16.58 -7.11
C ILE A 71 12.41 -17.10 -5.93
N ALA A 72 11.76 -17.71 -4.93
CA ALA A 72 12.38 -18.31 -3.75
C ALA A 72 13.36 -17.37 -3.02
N ASP A 73 12.99 -16.09 -2.91
CA ASP A 73 13.77 -15.05 -2.23
C ASP A 73 12.88 -14.36 -1.19
N PRO A 74 13.28 -14.32 0.10
CA PRO A 74 12.48 -13.72 1.17
C PRO A 74 12.29 -12.19 1.03
N ALA A 75 13.07 -11.53 0.17
CA ALA A 75 12.84 -10.13 -0.17
C ALA A 75 11.55 -9.93 -0.98
N TYR A 76 11.00 -10.99 -1.59
CA TYR A 76 9.74 -10.93 -2.33
C TYR A 76 8.59 -11.53 -1.52
N GLN A 77 7.45 -10.83 -1.49
CA GLN A 77 6.28 -11.23 -0.72
C GLN A 77 4.99 -11.07 -1.54
N SER A 78 3.92 -11.71 -1.08
CA SER A 78 2.58 -11.58 -1.66
C SER A 78 1.94 -10.27 -1.21
N GLU A 79 1.24 -9.61 -2.13
CA GLU A 79 0.39 -8.47 -1.82
C GLU A 79 -1.09 -8.84 -1.69
N LEU A 80 -2.00 -7.88 -1.45
CA LEU A 80 -3.44 -8.14 -1.34
C LEU A 80 -3.97 -8.93 -2.56
N GLY A 81 -3.62 -8.49 -3.78
CA GLY A 81 -4.03 -9.13 -5.01
C GLY A 81 -3.18 -10.36 -5.33
N ALA A 82 -3.84 -11.44 -5.77
CA ALA A 82 -3.19 -12.66 -6.29
C ALA A 82 -2.36 -12.41 -7.56
N PHE A 83 -2.51 -11.23 -8.16
CA PHE A 83 -1.74 -10.73 -9.30
C PHE A 83 -0.66 -9.71 -8.91
N ASN A 84 -0.42 -9.50 -7.60
CA ASN A 84 0.60 -8.57 -7.11
C ASN A 84 1.69 -9.29 -6.31
N ILE A 85 2.90 -8.77 -6.42
CA ILE A 85 4.05 -9.12 -5.57
C ILE A 85 4.72 -7.84 -5.10
N GLU A 86 5.34 -7.89 -3.93
CA GLU A 86 6.14 -6.80 -3.36
C GLU A 86 7.60 -7.22 -3.29
N PHE A 87 8.51 -6.30 -3.62
CA PHE A 87 9.94 -6.43 -3.41
C PHE A 87 10.40 -5.47 -2.31
N ASN A 88 10.80 -6.03 -1.17
CA ASN A 88 11.37 -5.33 -0.03
C ASN A 88 12.89 -5.25 -0.17
N VAL A 89 13.40 -4.08 -0.53
CA VAL A 89 14.84 -3.86 -0.66
C VAL A 89 15.44 -3.63 0.74
N PRO A 90 16.48 -4.40 1.12
CA PRO A 90 17.10 -4.26 2.44
C PRO A 90 17.55 -2.81 2.72
N PRO A 91 17.27 -2.28 3.92
CA PRO A 91 17.64 -0.92 4.27
C PRO A 91 19.16 -0.76 4.28
N ARG A 92 19.64 0.38 3.78
CA ARG A 92 21.08 0.69 3.73
C ARG A 92 21.35 2.18 3.86
N PRO A 93 22.57 2.59 4.26
CA PRO A 93 23.00 3.96 4.13
C PRO A 93 23.10 4.39 2.66
N LEU A 94 22.84 5.67 2.37
CA LEU A 94 22.93 6.24 1.03
C LEU A 94 23.97 7.39 0.84
N PRO A 95 25.24 7.27 1.31
CA PRO A 95 26.29 8.26 1.01
C PRO A 95 26.88 8.10 -0.40
N GLY A 96 27.30 9.20 -1.02
CA GLY A 96 28.09 9.18 -2.28
C GLY A 96 27.41 8.41 -3.42
N ASP A 97 28.13 7.45 -4.03
CA ASP A 97 27.66 6.68 -5.19
C ASP A 97 26.75 5.49 -4.85
N THR A 98 26.36 5.31 -3.58
CA THR A 98 25.53 4.17 -3.14
C THR A 98 24.15 4.13 -3.80
N GLY A 99 23.57 5.28 -4.18
CA GLY A 99 22.34 5.31 -4.97
C GLY A 99 22.47 4.62 -6.33
N LEU A 100 23.62 4.77 -6.99
CA LEU A 100 23.91 4.08 -8.27
C LEU A 100 24.15 2.58 -8.06
N GLN A 101 24.65 2.18 -6.89
CA GLN A 101 24.81 0.77 -6.52
C GLN A 101 23.44 0.14 -6.24
N LEU A 102 22.58 0.83 -5.48
CA LEU A 102 21.21 0.44 -5.22
C LEU A 102 20.43 0.22 -6.52
N GLU A 103 20.54 1.14 -7.49
CA GLU A 103 19.89 0.96 -8.80
C GLU A 103 20.32 -0.34 -9.49
N LYS A 104 21.64 -0.65 -9.48
CA LYS A 104 22.17 -1.87 -10.11
C LYS A 104 21.68 -3.13 -9.40
N GLU A 105 21.68 -3.14 -8.07
CA GLU A 105 21.22 -4.27 -7.25
C GLU A 105 19.74 -4.54 -7.47
N VAL A 106 18.91 -3.48 -7.42
CA VAL A 106 17.46 -3.57 -7.63
C VAL A 106 17.15 -4.07 -9.04
N ARG A 107 17.82 -3.52 -10.06
CA ARG A 107 17.66 -3.96 -11.45
C ARG A 107 18.07 -5.41 -11.63
N ALA A 108 19.17 -5.84 -11.02
CA ALA A 108 19.62 -7.23 -11.09
C ALA A 108 18.60 -8.18 -10.44
N SER A 109 18.07 -7.82 -9.28
CA SER A 109 17.04 -8.60 -8.57
C SER A 109 15.76 -8.73 -9.40
N LEU A 110 15.23 -7.60 -9.89
CA LEU A 110 14.02 -7.59 -10.72
C LEU A 110 14.18 -8.38 -12.01
N ASN A 111 15.34 -8.30 -12.68
CA ASN A 111 15.61 -9.08 -13.88
C ASN A 111 15.68 -10.59 -13.59
N ALA A 112 16.26 -10.98 -12.45
CA ALA A 112 16.29 -12.38 -12.04
C ALA A 112 14.88 -12.90 -11.66
N ALA A 113 14.09 -12.07 -10.99
CA ALA A 113 12.69 -12.37 -10.67
C ALA A 113 11.84 -12.54 -11.95
N GLU A 114 11.99 -11.64 -12.93
CA GLU A 114 11.30 -11.72 -14.22
C GLU A 114 11.64 -13.01 -14.96
N GLN A 115 12.92 -13.41 -15.04
CA GLN A 115 13.31 -14.66 -15.68
C GLN A 115 12.63 -15.88 -15.06
N LYS A 116 12.48 -15.89 -13.73
CA LYS A 116 11.81 -16.97 -13.00
C LYS A 116 10.30 -16.94 -13.20
N ALA A 117 9.66 -15.76 -13.12
CA ALA A 117 8.24 -15.59 -13.41
C ALA A 117 7.89 -16.06 -14.83
N ASN A 118 8.72 -15.68 -15.81
CA ASN A 118 8.54 -16.01 -17.23
C ASN A 118 8.56 -17.52 -17.49
N SER A 119 9.38 -18.28 -16.74
CA SER A 119 9.40 -19.74 -16.82
C SER A 119 8.07 -20.41 -16.46
N GLY A 120 7.22 -19.70 -15.68
CA GLY A 120 5.86 -20.09 -15.33
C GLY A 120 4.77 -19.42 -16.18
N GLY A 121 5.13 -18.66 -17.22
CA GLY A 121 4.19 -17.97 -18.11
C GLY A 121 3.66 -16.63 -17.61
N ALA A 122 4.25 -16.07 -16.54
CA ALA A 122 3.91 -14.76 -16.00
C ALA A 122 5.04 -13.74 -16.24
N HIS A 123 4.68 -12.46 -16.36
CA HIS A 123 5.58 -11.34 -16.53
C HIS A 123 5.35 -10.30 -15.43
N ILE A 124 6.43 -9.68 -14.95
CA ILE A 124 6.42 -8.63 -13.94
C ILE A 124 6.31 -7.26 -14.61
N VAL A 125 5.32 -6.46 -14.22
CA VAL A 125 5.06 -5.12 -14.74
C VAL A 125 4.97 -4.09 -13.61
N MET A 126 5.81 -3.07 -13.67
CA MET A 126 5.83 -1.93 -12.74
C MET A 126 4.99 -0.77 -13.28
N ILE A 127 3.69 -0.79 -13.00
CA ILE A 127 2.73 0.25 -13.39
C ILE A 127 1.69 0.44 -12.30
N GLY A 128 1.32 1.68 -12.00
CA GLY A 128 0.44 1.99 -10.87
C GLY A 128 -0.90 1.26 -10.91
N ILE A 129 -1.52 1.14 -12.10
CA ILE A 129 -2.71 0.30 -12.34
C ILE A 129 -2.54 -0.40 -13.69
N LEU A 130 -2.79 -1.71 -13.76
CA LEU A 130 -2.88 -2.42 -15.02
C LEU A 130 -4.08 -1.93 -15.86
N PRO A 131 -3.88 -1.39 -17.07
CA PRO A 131 -4.99 -0.94 -17.92
C PRO A 131 -5.92 -2.07 -18.37
N THR A 132 -5.41 -3.31 -18.38
CA THR A 132 -6.15 -4.53 -18.72
C THR A 132 -6.96 -5.10 -17.55
N LEU A 133 -6.85 -4.52 -16.35
CA LEU A 133 -7.65 -4.91 -15.21
C LEU A 133 -9.12 -4.52 -15.44
N MET A 134 -10.04 -5.47 -15.25
CA MET A 134 -11.46 -5.34 -15.53
C MET A 134 -12.26 -5.92 -14.36
N PRO A 135 -13.54 -5.54 -14.16
CA PRO A 135 -14.32 -6.00 -13.02
C PRO A 135 -14.40 -7.54 -12.89
N ARG A 136 -14.39 -8.25 -14.03
CA ARG A 136 -14.36 -9.73 -14.06
C ARG A 136 -13.15 -10.33 -13.33
N HIS A 137 -12.02 -9.62 -13.29
CA HIS A 137 -10.81 -10.08 -12.61
C HIS A 137 -10.94 -9.97 -11.08
N PHE A 138 -11.96 -9.30 -10.57
CA PHE A 138 -12.27 -9.22 -9.14
C PHE A 138 -13.43 -10.11 -8.71
N ALA A 139 -13.99 -10.91 -9.63
CA ALA A 139 -15.12 -11.77 -9.31
C ALA A 139 -14.72 -12.97 -8.47
N GLN A 140 -13.57 -13.58 -8.75
CA GLN A 140 -13.09 -14.81 -8.12
C GLN A 140 -11.55 -14.83 -8.09
N ASP A 141 -10.98 -15.50 -7.08
CA ASP A 141 -9.54 -15.80 -6.95
C ASP A 141 -8.59 -14.59 -7.10
N TRP A 142 -9.11 -13.39 -6.87
CA TRP A 142 -8.37 -12.15 -7.02
C TRP A 142 -7.48 -11.83 -5.83
N MET A 143 -7.78 -12.40 -4.66
CA MET A 143 -7.09 -12.12 -3.39
C MET A 143 -6.06 -13.21 -3.10
N SER A 144 -4.90 -12.80 -2.61
CA SER A 144 -3.87 -13.72 -2.13
C SER A 144 -4.39 -14.63 -1.01
N GLU A 145 -3.87 -15.85 -0.95
CA GLU A 145 -4.18 -16.82 0.09
C GLU A 145 -3.61 -16.36 1.44
N SER A 146 -4.34 -15.51 2.16
CA SER A 146 -3.95 -14.96 3.46
C SER A 146 -5.15 -14.77 4.39
N THR A 147 -5.03 -15.25 5.62
CA THR A 147 -6.08 -15.05 6.64
C THR A 147 -6.18 -13.58 7.03
N ARG A 148 -5.05 -12.85 6.99
CA ARG A 148 -5.00 -11.40 7.22
C ARG A 148 -5.84 -10.64 6.21
N TYR A 149 -5.70 -10.91 4.91
CA TYR A 149 -6.44 -10.20 3.87
C TYR A 149 -7.95 -10.50 3.90
N SER A 150 -8.33 -11.75 4.14
CA SER A 150 -9.75 -12.09 4.36
C SER A 150 -10.34 -11.36 5.57
N ALA A 151 -9.62 -11.35 6.70
CA ALA A 151 -10.06 -10.64 7.89
C ALA A 151 -10.19 -9.12 7.68
N LEU A 152 -9.30 -8.52 6.88
CA LEU A 152 -9.34 -7.11 6.53
C LEU A 152 -10.57 -6.78 5.68
N ASN A 153 -10.82 -7.58 4.63
CA ASN A 153 -12.02 -7.47 3.79
C ASN A 153 -13.30 -7.52 4.64
N ASP A 154 -13.43 -8.56 5.47
CA ASP A 154 -14.61 -8.75 6.31
C ASP A 154 -14.77 -7.60 7.31
N SER A 155 -13.69 -7.14 7.94
CA SER A 155 -13.74 -6.04 8.91
C SER A 155 -14.19 -4.71 8.30
N ILE A 156 -13.76 -4.41 7.07
CA ILE A 156 -14.15 -3.19 6.35
C ILE A 156 -15.64 -3.24 5.98
N PHE A 157 -16.10 -4.37 5.46
CA PHE A 157 -17.50 -4.53 5.05
C PHE A 157 -18.47 -4.67 6.24
N ASP A 158 -18.07 -5.32 7.32
CA ASP A 158 -18.82 -5.36 8.58
C ASP A 158 -18.98 -3.96 9.19
N ALA A 159 -17.94 -3.12 9.10
CA ALA A 159 -17.99 -1.75 9.61
C ALA A 159 -18.85 -0.82 8.73
N ARG A 160 -18.79 -1.00 7.40
CA ARG A 160 -19.52 -0.18 6.44
C ARG A 160 -20.99 -0.58 6.31
N GLY A 161 -21.28 -1.88 6.24
CA GLY A 161 -22.63 -2.43 6.11
C GLY A 161 -23.25 -2.36 4.70
N GLU A 162 -22.50 -1.92 3.69
CA GLU A 162 -22.94 -1.82 2.29
C GLU A 162 -21.75 -1.88 1.30
N ASP A 163 -22.03 -2.08 0.02
CA ASP A 163 -21.03 -1.97 -1.05
C ASP A 163 -20.37 -0.59 -1.08
N ILE A 164 -19.09 -0.55 -1.47
CA ILE A 164 -18.30 0.67 -1.55
C ILE A 164 -18.56 1.35 -2.90
N PRO A 165 -19.13 2.57 -2.94
CA PRO A 165 -19.25 3.32 -4.18
C PRO A 165 -17.88 3.85 -4.61
N ILE A 166 -17.54 3.61 -5.87
CA ILE A 166 -16.34 4.14 -6.54
C ILE A 166 -16.82 5.05 -7.67
N ASN A 167 -16.65 6.36 -7.49
CA ASN A 167 -17.02 7.38 -8.46
C ASN A 167 -15.79 8.22 -8.80
N ILE A 168 -15.27 8.06 -10.01
CA ILE A 168 -14.04 8.72 -10.44
C ILE A 168 -14.35 9.58 -11.66
N SER A 169 -14.06 10.88 -11.53
CA SER A 169 -14.17 11.82 -12.66
C SER A 169 -13.01 11.62 -13.64
N GLY A 170 -13.16 12.07 -14.88
CA GLY A 170 -12.10 12.01 -15.87
C GLY A 170 -12.65 12.20 -17.29
N PRO A 171 -11.80 12.03 -18.32
CA PRO A 171 -12.26 11.99 -19.71
C PRO A 171 -13.39 10.99 -19.94
N GLU A 172 -13.33 9.82 -19.27
CA GLU A 172 -14.33 8.76 -19.33
C GLU A 172 -14.78 8.39 -17.91
N PRO A 173 -15.69 9.17 -17.30
CA PRO A 173 -16.07 9.00 -15.90
C PRO A 173 -16.52 7.57 -15.58
N LEU A 174 -16.13 7.09 -14.40
CA LEU A 174 -16.46 5.76 -13.89
C LEU A 174 -17.37 5.87 -12.67
N SER A 175 -18.44 5.09 -12.66
CA SER A 175 -19.29 4.87 -11.48
C SER A 175 -19.52 3.38 -11.31
N TRP A 176 -19.13 2.84 -10.17
CA TRP A 176 -19.21 1.41 -9.87
C TRP A 176 -19.39 1.17 -8.37
N ARG A 177 -19.82 -0.04 -8.00
CA ARG A 177 -19.99 -0.47 -6.60
C ARG A 177 -19.14 -1.72 -6.38
N ALA A 178 -18.20 -1.62 -5.45
CA ALA A 178 -17.33 -2.73 -5.07
C ALA A 178 -17.95 -3.53 -3.92
N ALA A 179 -18.09 -4.84 -4.12
CA ALA A 179 -18.59 -5.78 -3.11
C ALA A 179 -17.48 -6.38 -2.23
N SER A 180 -16.23 -5.93 -2.44
CA SER A 180 -15.05 -6.31 -1.67
C SER A 180 -14.02 -5.19 -1.73
N ILE A 181 -12.93 -5.34 -0.98
CA ILE A 181 -11.78 -4.42 -1.05
C ILE A 181 -10.90 -4.64 -2.29
N ALA A 182 -11.28 -5.53 -3.21
CA ALA A 182 -10.51 -5.86 -4.42
C ALA A 182 -9.94 -4.67 -5.20
N PRO A 183 -10.64 -3.53 -5.35
CA PRO A 183 -10.11 -2.40 -6.11
C PRO A 183 -8.85 -1.80 -5.51
N GLU A 184 -8.61 -1.97 -4.20
CA GLU A 184 -7.39 -1.55 -3.54
C GLU A 184 -6.17 -2.26 -4.15
N SER A 185 -6.28 -3.57 -4.41
CA SER A 185 -5.22 -4.37 -5.05
C SER A 185 -4.88 -3.95 -6.48
N ALA A 186 -5.69 -3.09 -7.11
CA ALA A 186 -5.34 -2.52 -8.41
C ALA A 186 -4.15 -1.57 -8.33
N CYS A 187 -3.92 -0.97 -7.16
CA CYS A 187 -2.91 0.04 -6.93
C CYS A 187 -1.59 -0.62 -6.53
N THR A 188 -0.55 -0.42 -7.32
CA THR A 188 0.83 -0.69 -6.90
C THR A 188 1.57 0.61 -6.60
N SER A 189 2.68 0.55 -5.87
CA SER A 189 3.44 1.70 -5.42
C SER A 189 4.96 1.47 -5.39
N LEU A 190 5.69 2.59 -5.38
CA LEU A 190 7.09 2.65 -4.94
C LEU A 190 7.08 3.42 -3.63
N GLN A 191 7.59 2.80 -2.57
CA GLN A 191 7.64 3.40 -1.24
C GLN A 191 9.10 3.57 -0.82
N LEU A 192 9.40 4.71 -0.20
CA LEU A 192 10.73 5.04 0.30
C LEU A 192 10.63 5.25 1.81
N HIS A 193 11.45 4.52 2.55
CA HIS A 193 11.49 4.56 4.00
C HIS A 193 12.77 5.26 4.45
N LEU A 194 12.65 6.30 5.25
CA LEU A 194 13.79 7.04 5.81
C LEU A 194 13.80 6.86 7.33
N GLN A 195 14.88 6.31 7.86
CA GLN A 195 15.14 6.32 9.29
C GLN A 195 15.58 7.72 9.71
N VAL A 196 14.94 8.26 10.74
CA VAL A 196 15.21 9.59 11.28
C VAL A 196 15.35 9.52 12.80
N SER A 197 16.17 10.40 13.37
CA SER A 197 16.21 10.61 14.81
C SER A 197 14.85 11.18 15.28
N PRO A 198 14.46 10.95 16.54
CA PRO A 198 13.26 11.59 17.11
C PRO A 198 13.26 13.12 16.99
N ASP A 199 14.41 13.75 17.20
CA ASP A 199 14.57 15.22 17.17
C ASP A 199 14.37 15.78 15.76
N ASP A 200 14.70 15.00 14.72
CA ASP A 200 14.56 15.38 13.32
C ASP A 200 13.24 14.91 12.68
N PHE A 201 12.38 14.20 13.42
CA PHE A 201 11.15 13.63 12.85
C PHE A 201 10.22 14.69 12.27
N ALA A 202 9.89 15.73 13.04
CA ALA A 202 8.96 16.77 12.63
C ALA A 202 9.38 17.53 11.34
N PRO A 203 10.62 18.03 11.22
CA PRO A 203 11.05 18.68 9.97
C PRO A 203 11.06 17.73 8.77
N ASN A 204 11.48 16.47 8.95
CA ASN A 204 11.48 15.48 7.85
C ASN A 204 10.04 15.12 7.40
N TRP A 205 9.13 14.92 8.35
CA TRP A 205 7.72 14.67 8.05
C TRP A 205 7.09 15.81 7.24
N ASN A 206 7.31 17.06 7.67
CA ASN A 206 6.80 18.22 6.98
C ASN A 206 7.37 18.34 5.56
N ALA A 207 8.67 18.06 5.38
CA ALA A 207 9.30 18.04 4.06
C ALA A 207 8.70 16.95 3.16
N ALA A 208 8.50 15.73 3.67
CA ALA A 208 7.88 14.63 2.93
C ALA A 208 6.47 14.99 2.46
N GLN A 209 5.65 15.59 3.33
CA GLN A 209 4.30 16.05 2.99
C GLN A 209 4.29 17.10 1.87
N MET A 210 5.26 18.03 1.88
CA MET A 210 5.41 19.04 0.83
C MET A 210 5.84 18.43 -0.51
N LEU A 211 6.67 17.39 -0.50
CA LEU A 211 7.21 16.75 -1.70
C LEU A 211 6.26 15.72 -2.33
N ALA A 212 5.31 15.17 -1.57
CA ALA A 212 4.38 14.15 -2.04
C ALA A 212 3.62 14.55 -3.32
N GLY A 213 3.13 15.80 -3.39
CA GLY A 213 2.41 16.31 -4.56
C GLY A 213 3.25 16.33 -5.84
N PRO A 214 4.41 17.02 -5.86
CA PRO A 214 5.34 16.99 -6.99
C PRO A 214 5.81 15.57 -7.37
N GLN A 215 6.08 14.70 -6.40
CA GLN A 215 6.47 13.31 -6.65
C GLN A 215 5.38 12.52 -7.37
N LEU A 216 4.13 12.62 -6.91
CA LEU A 216 2.97 12.00 -7.57
C LEU A 216 2.77 12.54 -8.99
N ALA A 217 2.93 13.85 -9.20
CA ALA A 217 2.77 14.47 -10.52
C ALA A 217 3.84 13.98 -11.53
N LEU A 218 5.09 13.84 -11.08
CA LEU A 218 6.19 13.33 -11.91
C LEU A 218 6.09 11.82 -12.14
N GLY A 219 5.65 11.08 -11.13
CA GLY A 219 5.51 9.63 -11.15
C GLY A 219 4.19 9.11 -11.71
N ALA A 220 3.32 9.99 -12.22
CA ALA A 220 1.98 9.66 -12.69
C ALA A 220 2.02 8.56 -13.75
N ASN A 221 1.50 7.37 -13.43
CA ASN A 221 1.59 6.20 -14.32
C ASN A 221 0.37 5.28 -14.30
N SER A 222 -0.78 5.75 -13.83
CA SER A 222 -2.02 4.96 -13.77
C SER A 222 -3.23 5.69 -14.41
N PRO A 223 -3.21 5.95 -15.73
CA PRO A 223 -4.27 6.73 -16.37
C PRO A 223 -5.59 6.00 -16.64
N TYR A 224 -5.61 4.67 -16.46
CA TYR A 224 -6.77 3.83 -16.75
C TYR A 224 -7.17 2.97 -15.56
N PHE A 225 -8.47 2.78 -15.39
CA PHE A 225 -9.04 1.78 -14.48
C PHE A 225 -10.32 1.20 -15.11
N PHE A 226 -10.45 -0.12 -15.17
CA PHE A 226 -11.55 -0.82 -15.85
C PHE A 226 -11.78 -0.42 -17.31
N GLY A 227 -10.71 -0.06 -18.02
CA GLY A 227 -10.77 0.38 -19.41
C GLY A 227 -11.24 1.83 -19.61
N HIS A 228 -11.51 2.57 -18.53
CA HIS A 228 -11.85 3.99 -18.59
C HIS A 228 -10.60 4.86 -18.46
N GLN A 229 -10.42 5.84 -19.35
CA GLN A 229 -9.43 6.89 -19.18
C GLN A 229 -9.89 7.90 -18.11
N LEU A 230 -9.13 8.01 -17.02
CA LEU A 230 -9.48 8.81 -15.84
C LEU A 230 -8.40 9.87 -15.56
N TRP A 231 -7.90 9.95 -14.33
CA TRP A 231 -6.84 10.88 -13.95
C TRP A 231 -5.50 10.33 -14.41
N ALA A 232 -4.51 11.18 -14.69
CA ALA A 232 -3.14 10.70 -14.98
C ALA A 232 -2.59 9.79 -13.85
N GLU A 233 -3.04 10.02 -12.62
CA GLU A 233 -2.71 9.25 -11.43
C GLU A 233 -4.00 8.80 -10.69
N THR A 234 -4.72 7.88 -11.32
CA THR A 234 -6.02 7.35 -10.83
C THR A 234 -5.93 6.55 -9.52
N ARG A 235 -4.75 6.05 -9.12
CA ARG A 235 -4.59 5.31 -7.84
C ARG A 235 -5.08 6.12 -6.65
N ILE A 236 -4.90 7.44 -6.65
CA ILE A 236 -5.32 8.32 -5.55
C ILE A 236 -6.82 8.16 -5.29
N GLU A 237 -7.64 8.23 -6.33
CA GLU A 237 -9.09 8.10 -6.21
C GLU A 237 -9.52 6.67 -5.88
N VAL A 238 -8.93 5.67 -6.55
CA VAL A 238 -9.25 4.25 -6.31
C VAL A 238 -8.92 3.87 -4.87
N PHE A 239 -7.73 4.18 -4.38
CA PHE A 239 -7.27 3.83 -3.03
C PHE A 239 -8.08 4.55 -1.95
N THR A 240 -8.32 5.86 -2.12
CA THR A 240 -9.10 6.68 -1.17
C THR A 240 -10.52 6.13 -0.99
N GLN A 241 -11.15 5.68 -2.07
CA GLN A 241 -12.54 5.23 -2.03
C GLN A 241 -12.67 3.75 -1.62
N SER A 242 -11.80 2.87 -2.11
CA SER A 242 -11.85 1.41 -1.90
C SER A 242 -11.58 0.94 -0.47
N THR A 243 -10.97 1.79 0.35
CA THR A 243 -10.68 1.51 1.77
C THR A 243 -11.55 2.31 2.73
N ASP A 244 -12.51 3.10 2.22
CA ASP A 244 -13.32 3.98 3.05
C ASP A 244 -14.40 3.22 3.81
N THR A 245 -14.15 3.00 5.10
CA THR A 245 -15.05 2.30 6.01
C THR A 245 -16.28 3.13 6.41
N ARG A 246 -16.41 4.39 6.00
CA ARG A 246 -17.52 5.28 6.41
C ARG A 246 -18.76 5.06 5.53
N PRO A 247 -19.95 4.79 6.11
CA PRO A 247 -21.23 4.90 5.42
C PRO A 247 -21.45 6.29 4.80
N GLU A 248 -22.26 6.38 3.74
CA GLU A 248 -22.53 7.65 3.04
C GLU A 248 -23.17 8.72 3.96
N GLU A 249 -23.94 8.31 4.97
CA GLU A 249 -24.52 9.21 5.98
C GLU A 249 -23.45 9.89 6.84
N LEU A 250 -22.31 9.22 7.07
CA LEU A 250 -21.19 9.78 7.84
C LEU A 250 -20.29 10.68 6.97
N LYS A 251 -20.19 10.40 5.66
CA LYS A 251 -19.45 11.26 4.71
C LYS A 251 -20.15 12.60 4.52
N THR A 252 -21.48 12.59 4.39
CA THR A 252 -22.30 13.81 4.25
C THR A 252 -22.27 14.71 5.48
N GLN A 253 -21.88 14.19 6.65
CA GLN A 253 -21.70 14.94 7.90
C GLN A 253 -20.27 15.50 8.11
N GLY A 254 -19.36 15.32 7.15
CA GLY A 254 -18.02 15.92 7.18
C GLY A 254 -17.03 15.26 8.14
N GLY A 255 -17.31 14.03 8.62
CA GLY A 255 -16.37 13.30 9.47
C GLY A 255 -15.08 13.00 8.72
N ALA A 256 -13.92 13.36 9.27
CA ALA A 256 -12.61 13.04 8.68
C ALA A 256 -12.45 11.51 8.50
N PRO A 257 -11.77 11.05 7.43
CA PRO A 257 -11.44 9.64 7.30
C PRO A 257 -10.56 9.20 8.49
N PRO A 258 -10.72 7.96 8.98
CA PRO A 258 -9.80 7.42 9.98
C PRO A 258 -8.38 7.43 9.41
N GLY A 259 -7.47 8.24 9.99
CA GLY A 259 -6.07 8.34 9.59
C GLY A 259 -5.61 9.72 9.09
N VAL A 260 -6.51 10.64 8.75
CA VAL A 260 -6.12 12.02 8.39
C VAL A 260 -6.27 12.94 9.61
N VAL A 261 -5.20 13.01 10.42
CA VAL A 261 -5.04 14.12 11.36
C VAL A 261 -4.54 15.31 10.57
N ARG A 262 -5.43 16.25 10.24
CA ARG A 262 -5.00 17.60 9.85
C ARG A 262 -4.39 18.24 11.08
N GLY A 263 -3.06 18.23 11.17
CA GLY A 263 -2.33 19.07 12.12
C GLY A 263 -2.54 20.53 11.75
N THR A 264 -3.59 21.16 12.27
CA THR A 264 -3.66 22.62 12.33
C THR A 264 -2.70 23.06 13.42
N VAL A 265 -1.53 23.55 13.01
CA VAL A 265 -0.70 24.39 13.86
C VAL A 265 -1.42 25.72 13.96
N ASP A 266 -2.20 25.91 15.03
CA ASP A 266 -2.71 27.22 15.38
C ASP A 266 -1.51 28.11 15.71
N HIS A 267 -1.22 29.05 14.81
CA HIS A 267 -0.30 30.15 15.07
C HIS A 267 -0.88 31.01 16.20
N LEU A 268 -0.44 30.76 17.42
CA LEU A 268 -0.46 31.77 18.47
C LEU A 268 0.81 32.61 18.31
N ASP A 269 0.66 33.75 17.65
CA ASP A 269 1.59 34.88 17.75
C ASP A 269 1.17 35.76 18.96
N PRO A 270 2.03 36.63 19.51
CA PRO A 270 2.45 36.61 20.92
C PRO A 270 1.54 37.32 21.92
#